data_AF-A0A2R5FDG5-F1
#
_entry.id   AF-A0A2R5FDG5-F1
#
_cell.length_a   1.000
_cell.length_b   1.000
_cell.length_c   1.000
_cell.angle_alpha   90.00
_cell.angle_beta   90.00
_cell.angle_gamma   90.00
#
_symmetry.space_group_name_H-M   'P 1'
#
loop_
_entity.id
_entity.type
_entity.pdbx_description
1 polymer ?
#
loop_
_entity_poly.entity_id
_entity_poly.type
_entity_poly.pdbx_seq_one_letter_code
_entity_poly.pdbx_strand_id
1 'polypeptide(L)'
;MLMITGTTAHDIAKETSACRPYLFEDPARAKAVVDLSSSALSETLCKSWFHVKRGNESQRKRALLLGTLNETGIVAQLRKMTFVDAVFDIGLVQKKGRPGLGVSADGIIIIRPPNSLSYAERVVAPLEIKTKVASRTLSESSHLGRKYGIYVHCIVGSPAWFDLVPKEHRGQLLHQASVFDVPFGVYCVGSTRKIMYVVLIQYPAHVRAKWLSAFEDVERRFLNWAYVDSSGSEAPSIPEYYTSG
;
A
#
# COMPACT_ATOMS: atom_id res chain seq x y z
N MET A 1 -15.94 6.95 5.52
CA MET A 1 -15.91 6.83 4.05
C MET A 1 -15.64 5.37 3.69
N LEU A 2 -16.44 4.77 2.82
CA LEU A 2 -16.44 3.32 2.55
C LEU A 2 -15.48 2.96 1.39
N MET A 3 -14.20 2.80 1.71
CA MET A 3 -13.18 2.53 0.69
C MET A 3 -12.45 1.21 0.90
N ILE A 4 -11.98 0.60 -0.18
CA ILE A 4 -10.91 -0.39 -0.15
C ILE A 4 -9.59 0.37 0.00
N THR A 5 -8.88 0.11 1.10
CA THR A 5 -7.56 0.69 1.39
C THR A 5 -6.46 -0.36 1.27
N GLY A 6 -5.18 0.05 1.25
CA GLY A 6 -4.05 -0.82 0.88
C GLY A 6 -3.98 -2.18 1.61
N THR A 7 -4.26 -2.22 2.92
CA THR A 7 -4.29 -3.49 3.69
C THR A 7 -5.45 -4.39 3.25
N THR A 8 -6.64 -3.80 3.04
CA THR A 8 -7.84 -4.51 2.59
C THR A 8 -7.70 -4.96 1.14
N ALA A 9 -7.09 -4.12 0.29
CA ALA A 9 -6.73 -4.45 -1.08
C ALA A 9 -5.79 -5.65 -1.14
N HIS A 10 -4.78 -5.71 -0.25
CA HIS A 10 -3.90 -6.88 -0.14
C HIS A 10 -4.68 -8.14 0.25
N ASP A 11 -5.57 -8.06 1.24
CA ASP A 11 -6.37 -9.18 1.72
C ASP A 11 -7.33 -9.72 0.64
N ILE A 12 -7.86 -8.88 -0.23
CA ILE A 12 -8.69 -9.29 -1.38
C ILE A 12 -7.80 -9.84 -2.51
N ALA A 13 -6.73 -9.13 -2.87
CA ALA A 13 -5.91 -9.44 -4.03
C ALA A 13 -5.12 -10.76 -3.89
N LYS A 14 -4.79 -11.19 -2.66
CA LYS A 14 -4.12 -12.50 -2.44
C LYS A 14 -4.99 -13.69 -2.87
N GLU A 15 -6.31 -13.49 -2.89
CA GLU A 15 -7.31 -14.46 -3.34
C GLU A 15 -7.68 -14.26 -4.82
N THR A 16 -7.14 -13.24 -5.49
CA THR A 16 -7.38 -13.01 -6.92
C THR A 16 -6.23 -13.58 -7.74
N SER A 17 -6.49 -14.58 -8.58
CA SER A 17 -5.48 -15.28 -9.39
C SER A 17 -4.58 -14.33 -10.20
N ALA A 18 -5.17 -13.28 -10.79
CA ALA A 18 -4.46 -12.28 -11.60
C ALA A 18 -3.43 -11.45 -10.81
N CYS A 19 -3.61 -11.28 -9.50
CA CYS A 19 -2.74 -10.45 -8.66
C CYS A 19 -1.62 -11.26 -7.98
N ARG A 20 -1.79 -12.57 -7.82
CA ARG A 20 -0.87 -13.44 -7.08
C ARG A 20 0.57 -13.43 -7.60
N PRO A 21 0.86 -13.41 -8.92
CA PRO A 21 2.23 -13.34 -9.42
C PRO A 21 3.01 -12.11 -8.95
N TYR A 22 2.33 -11.07 -8.45
CA TYR A 22 2.97 -9.86 -7.94
C TYR A 22 3.09 -9.84 -6.40
N LEU A 23 2.35 -10.72 -5.73
CA LEU A 23 2.31 -10.86 -4.27
C LEU A 23 3.19 -12.00 -3.75
N PHE A 24 3.38 -13.04 -4.54
CA PHE A 24 4.10 -14.26 -4.16
C PHE A 24 5.21 -14.54 -5.17
N GLU A 25 6.42 -14.78 -4.66
CA GLU A 25 7.57 -15.18 -5.48
C GLU A 25 7.34 -16.54 -6.15
N ASP A 26 6.76 -17.48 -5.37
CA ASP A 26 6.27 -18.75 -5.88
C ASP A 26 4.75 -18.83 -5.64
N PRO A 27 3.92 -18.47 -6.64
CA PRO A 27 2.46 -18.52 -6.54
C PRO A 27 1.92 -19.94 -6.34
N ALA A 28 2.67 -20.98 -6.74
CA ALA A 28 2.26 -22.38 -6.64
C ALA A 28 2.43 -22.92 -5.21
N ARG A 29 3.42 -22.41 -4.46
CA ARG A 29 3.59 -22.70 -3.02
C ARG A 29 2.63 -21.92 -2.13
N ALA A 30 2.00 -20.87 -2.65
CA ALA A 30 1.01 -20.13 -1.90
C ALA A 30 -0.32 -20.91 -1.83
N LYS A 31 -1.05 -20.78 -0.71
CA LYS A 31 -2.36 -21.43 -0.51
C LYS A 31 -3.25 -21.25 -1.75
N ALA A 32 -3.96 -22.31 -2.13
CA ALA A 32 -4.87 -22.31 -3.27
C ALA A 32 -5.84 -21.11 -3.19
N VAL A 33 -6.22 -20.59 -4.35
CA VAL A 33 -7.21 -19.51 -4.45
C VAL A 33 -8.51 -20.01 -3.82
N VAL A 34 -8.99 -19.27 -2.81
CA VAL A 34 -10.36 -19.43 -2.33
C VAL A 34 -11.15 -18.31 -2.98
N ASP A 35 -12.07 -18.66 -3.87
CA ASP A 35 -12.97 -17.65 -4.43
C ASP A 35 -13.73 -17.00 -3.27
N LEU A 36 -13.54 -15.69 -3.08
CA LEU A 36 -14.07 -15.01 -1.91
C LEU A 36 -15.58 -14.86 -2.09
N SER A 37 -16.32 -15.63 -1.29
CA SER A 37 -17.79 -15.55 -1.27
C SER A 37 -18.24 -14.12 -0.93
N SER A 38 -19.46 -13.76 -1.35
CA SER A 38 -20.08 -12.46 -1.00
C SER A 38 -19.99 -12.16 0.50
N SER A 39 -20.22 -13.18 1.31
CA SER A 39 -20.18 -13.08 2.78
C SER A 39 -18.77 -12.80 3.29
N ALA A 40 -17.76 -13.51 2.78
CA ALA A 40 -16.36 -13.29 3.15
C ALA A 40 -15.83 -11.92 2.73
N LEU A 41 -16.22 -11.43 1.54
CA LEU A 41 -15.91 -10.08 1.09
C LEU A 41 -16.57 -9.03 1.98
N SER A 42 -17.87 -9.16 2.24
CA SER A 42 -18.61 -8.26 3.12
C SER A 42 -17.99 -8.20 4.52
N GLU A 43 -17.66 -9.35 5.12
CA GLU A 43 -17.01 -9.41 6.42
C GLU A 43 -15.64 -8.72 6.41
N THR A 44 -14.85 -8.92 5.35
CA THR A 44 -13.53 -8.28 5.17
C THR A 44 -13.66 -6.76 5.09
N LEU A 45 -14.61 -6.27 4.29
CA LEU A 45 -14.89 -4.85 4.11
C LEU A 45 -15.41 -4.21 5.40
N CYS A 46 -16.39 -4.81 6.06
CA CYS A 46 -16.94 -4.33 7.33
C CYS A 46 -15.88 -4.28 8.43
N LYS A 47 -15.03 -5.31 8.56
CA LYS A 47 -13.89 -5.29 9.50
C LYS A 47 -12.95 -4.13 9.23
N SER A 48 -12.72 -3.80 7.97
CA SER A 48 -11.89 -2.66 7.56
C SER A 48 -12.55 -1.32 7.89
N TRP A 49 -13.83 -1.14 7.61
CA TRP A 49 -14.52 0.17 7.75
C TRP A 49 -14.88 0.52 9.18
N PHE A 50 -15.27 -0.47 9.97
CA PHE A 50 -15.77 -0.26 11.32
C PHE A 50 -14.74 -0.60 12.40
N HIS A 51 -13.46 -0.78 12.00
CA HIS A 51 -12.34 -1.08 12.89
C HIS A 51 -12.64 -2.20 13.90
N VAL A 52 -13.31 -3.25 13.45
CA VAL A 52 -13.70 -4.38 14.32
C VAL A 52 -12.43 -5.01 14.90
N LYS A 53 -12.33 -5.04 16.24
CA LYS A 53 -11.12 -5.42 16.99
C LYS A 53 -10.55 -6.74 16.49
N ARG A 54 -9.29 -6.72 16.05
CA ARG A 54 -8.48 -7.92 15.76
C ARG A 54 -7.60 -8.22 16.99
N GLY A 55 -7.38 -9.49 17.31
CA GLY A 55 -6.47 -9.89 18.41
C GLY A 55 -5.06 -9.28 18.31
N ASN A 56 -4.37 -9.17 19.45
CA ASN A 56 -3.04 -8.53 19.63
C ASN A 56 -3.00 -6.99 19.49
N GLU A 57 -4.06 -6.32 19.93
CA GLU A 57 -4.24 -4.86 19.83
C GLU A 57 -3.13 -4.06 20.54
N SER A 58 -2.67 -4.49 21.71
CA SER A 58 -1.66 -3.77 22.51
C SER A 58 -0.30 -3.68 21.80
N GLN A 59 0.18 -4.79 21.25
CA GLN A 59 1.45 -4.84 20.51
C GLN A 59 1.36 -4.05 19.20
N ARG A 60 0.23 -4.15 18.48
CA ARG A 60 -0.02 -3.36 17.27
C ARG A 60 -0.07 -1.86 17.55
N LYS A 61 -0.78 -1.45 18.60
CA LYS A 61 -0.89 -0.05 19.02
C LYS A 61 0.49 0.52 19.37
N ARG A 62 1.32 -0.25 20.08
CA ARG A 62 2.70 0.15 20.40
C ARG A 62 3.57 0.26 19.15
N ALA A 63 3.49 -0.69 18.22
CA ALA A 63 4.24 -0.66 16.97
C ALA A 63 3.81 0.52 16.09
N LEU A 64 2.51 0.80 16.00
CA LEU A 64 1.94 1.93 15.28
C LEU A 64 2.43 3.26 15.87
N LEU A 65 2.32 3.42 17.20
CA LEU A 65 2.80 4.63 17.89
C LEU A 65 4.29 4.90 17.63
N LEU A 66 5.12 3.85 17.70
CA LEU A 66 6.55 3.95 17.41
C LEU A 66 6.83 4.27 15.93
N GLY A 67 6.00 3.75 15.01
CA GLY A 67 6.04 4.11 13.60
C GLY A 67 5.79 5.59 13.40
N THR A 68 4.65 6.08 13.88
CA THR A 68 4.20 7.48 13.75
C THR A 68 5.20 8.46 14.37
N LEU A 69 5.72 8.17 15.57
CA LEU A 69 6.73 9.02 16.20
C LEU A 69 8.03 9.11 15.39
N ASN A 70 8.37 8.05 14.65
CA ASN A 70 9.63 7.96 13.93
C ASN A 70 9.53 8.42 12.46
N GLU A 71 8.34 8.48 11.88
CA GLU A 71 8.11 8.94 10.50
C GLU A 71 8.76 10.31 10.26
N THR A 72 8.54 11.28 11.15
CA THR A 72 9.16 12.61 11.06
C THR A 72 10.69 12.54 11.03
N GLY A 73 11.29 11.66 11.84
CA GLY A 73 12.74 11.46 11.88
C GLY A 73 13.28 10.81 10.61
N ILE A 74 12.55 9.87 10.02
CA ILE A 74 12.90 9.26 8.73
C ILE A 74 12.76 10.26 7.59
N VAL A 75 11.68 11.06 7.56
CA VAL A 75 11.49 12.10 6.54
C VAL A 75 12.62 13.13 6.60
N ALA A 76 13.02 13.56 7.80
CA ALA A 76 14.15 14.48 7.97
C ALA A 76 15.48 13.88 7.46
N GLN A 77 15.66 12.57 7.56
CA GLN A 77 16.83 11.88 7.00
C GLN A 77 16.73 11.72 5.47
N LEU A 78 15.55 11.38 4.94
CA LEU A 78 15.31 11.28 3.50
C LEU A 78 15.65 12.59 2.81
N ARG A 79 15.21 13.73 3.36
CA ARG A 79 15.52 15.07 2.82
C ARG A 79 17.01 15.42 2.77
N LYS A 80 17.87 14.67 3.47
CA LYS A 80 19.33 14.84 3.45
C LYS A 80 20.03 13.89 2.46
N MET A 81 19.31 12.96 1.85
CA MET A 81 19.86 12.05 0.85
C MET A 81 20.08 12.78 -0.47
N THR A 82 21.21 12.55 -1.12
CA THR A 82 21.59 13.23 -2.37
C THR A 82 20.66 12.95 -3.55
N PHE A 83 19.91 11.85 -3.49
CA PHE A 83 18.94 11.43 -4.51
C PHE A 83 17.50 11.84 -4.19
N VAL A 84 17.26 12.61 -3.12
CA VAL A 84 15.93 13.11 -2.73
C VAL A 84 15.88 14.61 -2.89
N ASP A 85 14.96 15.10 -3.73
CA ASP A 85 14.74 16.54 -3.93
C ASP A 85 13.74 17.10 -2.90
N ALA A 86 12.66 16.38 -2.64
CA ALA A 86 11.59 16.84 -1.74
C ALA A 86 10.76 15.68 -1.19
N VAL A 87 10.14 15.91 -0.02
CA VAL A 87 9.14 15.03 0.58
C VAL A 87 7.98 15.90 1.09
N PHE A 88 6.76 15.58 0.67
CA PHE A 88 5.52 16.26 1.00
C PHE A 88 4.61 15.34 1.82
N ASP A 89 3.93 15.90 2.80
CA ASP A 89 2.87 15.21 3.53
C ASP A 89 1.57 15.22 2.72
N ILE A 90 0.78 14.16 2.86
CA ILE A 90 -0.52 14.02 2.19
C ILE A 90 -1.53 13.32 3.09
N GLY A 91 -2.80 13.64 2.89
CA GLY A 91 -3.90 12.91 3.51
C GLY A 91 -4.32 11.67 2.72
N LEU A 92 -5.53 11.21 3.01
CA LEU A 92 -6.20 10.16 2.27
C LEU A 92 -6.49 10.61 0.83
N VAL A 93 -6.02 9.84 -0.14
CA VAL A 93 -6.22 10.06 -1.57
C VAL A 93 -7.16 9.01 -2.13
N GLN A 94 -8.10 9.46 -2.97
CA GLN A 94 -9.07 8.63 -3.65
C GLN A 94 -8.76 8.54 -5.15
N LYS A 95 -9.01 7.39 -5.77
CA LYS A 95 -8.84 7.25 -7.22
C LYS A 95 -9.90 8.06 -7.96
N LYS A 96 -9.47 8.93 -8.89
CA LYS A 96 -10.39 9.65 -9.78
C LYS A 96 -11.24 8.66 -10.59
N GLY A 97 -12.56 8.84 -10.57
CA GLY A 97 -13.52 7.98 -11.27
C GLY A 97 -13.80 6.62 -10.62
N ARG A 98 -13.10 6.27 -9.53
CA ARG A 98 -13.30 5.02 -8.77
C ARG A 98 -13.26 5.32 -7.26
N PRO A 99 -14.31 5.98 -6.74
CA PRO A 99 -14.31 6.55 -5.40
C PRO A 99 -14.23 5.51 -4.27
N GLY A 100 -14.56 4.24 -4.58
CA GLY A 100 -14.40 3.12 -3.68
C GLY A 100 -12.95 2.70 -3.41
N LEU A 101 -11.95 3.27 -4.11
CA LEU A 101 -10.54 2.94 -3.94
C LEU A 101 -9.77 4.12 -3.33
N GLY A 102 -9.07 3.87 -2.22
CA GLY A 102 -8.37 4.92 -1.49
C GLY A 102 -7.06 4.48 -0.85
N VAL A 103 -6.14 5.42 -0.66
CA VAL A 103 -4.84 5.17 -0.03
C VAL A 103 -4.41 6.33 0.85
N SER A 104 -3.77 5.98 1.96
CA SER A 104 -3.03 6.93 2.79
C SER A 104 -1.58 6.52 2.67
N ALA A 105 -0.84 7.17 1.76
CA ALA A 105 0.62 7.01 1.74
C ALA A 105 1.24 7.93 2.78
N ASP A 106 2.44 7.61 3.24
CA ASP A 106 3.14 8.40 4.26
C ASP A 106 3.68 9.73 3.69
N GLY A 107 3.62 9.90 2.37
CA GLY A 107 3.93 11.15 1.69
C GLY A 107 3.99 11.02 0.17
N ILE A 108 4.35 12.11 -0.48
CA ILE A 108 4.83 12.15 -1.87
C ILE A 108 6.30 12.54 -1.84
N ILE A 109 7.13 11.80 -2.58
CA ILE A 109 8.57 12.03 -2.65
C ILE A 109 8.97 12.33 -4.10
N ILE A 110 9.91 13.26 -4.25
CA ILE A 110 10.58 13.55 -5.52
C ILE A 110 11.99 12.98 -5.43
N ILE A 111 12.26 11.97 -6.26
CA ILE A 111 13.56 11.30 -6.36
C ILE A 111 14.28 11.78 -7.63
N ARG A 112 15.58 12.04 -7.51
CA ARG A 112 16.51 12.11 -8.62
C ARG A 112 17.34 10.82 -8.62
N PRO A 113 17.05 9.83 -9.49
CA PRO A 113 17.77 8.57 -9.49
C PRO A 113 19.28 8.80 -9.59
N PRO A 114 20.11 8.15 -8.73
CA PRO A 114 21.56 8.19 -8.88
C PRO A 114 21.94 7.66 -10.26
N ASN A 115 22.85 8.36 -10.94
CA ASN A 115 23.34 8.03 -12.28
C ASN A 115 22.37 8.24 -13.45
N SER A 116 21.25 8.95 -13.26
CA SER A 116 20.51 9.45 -14.43
C SER A 116 21.40 10.43 -15.20
N LEU A 117 21.58 10.16 -16.51
CA LEU A 117 22.36 11.00 -17.41
C LEU A 117 21.67 12.35 -17.69
N SER A 118 20.41 12.51 -17.27
CA SER A 118 19.64 13.74 -17.42
C SER A 118 19.30 14.33 -16.05
N TYR A 119 19.78 15.54 -15.78
CA TYR A 119 19.37 16.34 -14.61
C TYR A 119 17.85 16.58 -14.53
N ALA A 120 17.12 16.37 -15.64
CA ALA A 120 15.68 16.56 -15.71
C ALA A 120 14.86 15.33 -15.28
N GLU A 121 15.47 14.16 -15.09
CA GLU A 121 14.74 12.94 -14.74
C GLU A 121 14.40 12.92 -13.24
N ARG A 122 13.29 13.59 -12.90
CA ARG A 122 12.69 13.55 -11.56
C ARG A 122 11.55 12.55 -11.55
N VAL A 123 11.52 11.71 -10.54
CA VAL A 123 10.43 10.77 -10.30
C VAL A 123 9.59 11.28 -9.14
N VAL A 124 8.32 11.58 -9.40
CA VAL A 124 7.32 11.88 -8.37
C VAL A 124 6.59 10.58 -8.03
N ALA A 125 6.60 10.19 -6.77
CA ALA A 125 6.08 8.90 -6.34
C ALA A 125 5.46 8.95 -4.93
N PRO A 126 4.44 8.13 -4.63
CA PRO A 126 3.99 7.91 -3.27
C PRO A 126 5.11 7.24 -2.46
N LEU A 127 5.24 7.67 -1.20
CA LEU A 127 6.21 7.18 -0.24
C LEU A 127 5.52 6.31 0.80
N GLU A 128 6.08 5.13 1.03
CA GLU A 128 5.73 4.25 2.14
C GLU A 128 6.96 4.03 3.02
N ILE A 129 6.85 4.34 4.29
CA ILE A 129 7.87 4.25 5.33
C ILE A 129 7.55 3.08 6.24
N LYS A 130 8.53 2.21 6.47
CA LYS A 130 8.44 1.17 7.49
C LYS A 130 9.57 1.31 8.49
N THR A 131 9.19 1.63 9.73
CA THR A 131 10.09 1.62 10.88
C THR A 131 10.20 0.20 11.45
N LYS A 132 11.41 -0.37 11.43
CA LYS A 132 11.73 -1.64 12.08
C LYS A 132 12.22 -1.37 13.50
N VAL A 133 11.67 -2.12 14.46
CA VAL A 133 11.99 -1.98 15.90
C VAL A 133 12.45 -3.29 16.55
N ALA A 134 12.10 -4.43 15.97
CA ALA A 134 12.48 -5.73 16.52
C ALA A 134 13.88 -6.14 16.03
N SER A 135 14.73 -6.65 16.92
CA SER A 135 16.13 -7.00 16.63
C SER A 135 16.29 -7.87 15.39
N ARG A 136 15.40 -8.85 15.20
CA ARG A 136 15.38 -9.72 14.02
C ARG A 136 15.17 -8.93 12.73
N THR A 137 14.10 -8.12 12.67
CA THR A 137 13.76 -7.36 11.45
C THR A 137 14.76 -6.22 11.18
N LEU A 138 15.39 -5.68 12.24
CA LEU A 138 16.52 -4.76 12.13
C LEU A 138 17.74 -5.44 11.47
N SER A 139 18.09 -6.65 11.90
CA SER A 139 19.22 -7.42 11.35
C SER A 139 18.98 -7.80 9.89
N GLU A 140 17.80 -8.33 9.57
CA GLU A 140 17.38 -8.68 8.21
C GLU A 140 17.42 -7.45 7.28
N SER A 141 16.83 -6.33 7.71
CA SER A 141 16.80 -5.11 6.89
C SER A 141 18.19 -4.47 6.73
N SER A 142 19.05 -4.56 7.76
CA SER A 142 20.44 -4.12 7.67
C SER A 142 21.25 -5.01 6.72
N HIS A 143 20.98 -6.31 6.69
CA HIS A 143 21.60 -7.23 5.74
C HIS A 143 21.21 -6.88 4.30
N LEU A 144 19.91 -6.63 4.04
CA LEU A 144 19.44 -6.22 2.72
C LEU A 144 20.07 -4.90 2.25
N GLY A 145 20.15 -3.90 3.14
CA GLY A 145 20.82 -2.62 2.82
C GLY A 145 22.32 -2.77 2.53
N ARG A 146 23.00 -3.76 3.13
CA ARG A 146 24.38 -4.11 2.77
C ARG A 146 24.48 -4.87 1.44
N LYS A 147 23.54 -5.79 1.17
CA LYS A 147 23.50 -6.61 -0.04
C LYS A 147 23.24 -5.78 -1.28
N TYR A 148 22.28 -4.85 -1.21
CA TYR A 148 21.80 -4.09 -2.37
C TYR A 148 22.24 -2.62 -2.40
N GLY A 149 22.70 -2.08 -1.26
CA GLY A 149 23.00 -0.66 -1.10
C GLY A 149 21.85 0.14 -0.49
N ILE A 150 22.09 1.43 -0.26
CA ILE A 150 21.12 2.36 0.34
C ILE A 150 19.99 2.70 -0.64
N TYR A 151 20.30 2.90 -1.91
CA TYR A 151 19.32 3.17 -2.96
C TYR A 151 19.27 2.01 -3.92
N VAL A 152 18.07 1.48 -4.17
CA VAL A 152 17.88 0.33 -5.06
C VAL A 152 16.69 0.62 -5.99
N HIS A 153 16.82 0.26 -7.25
CA HIS A 153 15.71 0.26 -8.20
C HIS A 153 15.28 -1.18 -8.47
N CYS A 154 13.98 -1.47 -8.40
CA CYS A 154 13.44 -2.77 -8.80
C CYS A 154 12.12 -2.64 -9.57
N ILE A 155 11.77 -3.69 -10.29
CA ILE A 155 10.49 -3.80 -11.01
C ILE A 155 9.61 -4.81 -10.26
N VAL A 156 8.32 -4.54 -10.14
CA VAL A 156 7.37 -5.49 -9.54
C VAL A 156 7.49 -6.86 -10.23
N GLY A 157 7.59 -7.92 -9.41
CA GLY A 157 7.74 -9.30 -9.88
C GLY A 157 9.19 -9.73 -10.15
N SER A 158 10.17 -8.82 -10.03
CA SER A 158 11.58 -9.20 -10.09
C SER A 158 12.05 -9.90 -8.80
N PRO A 159 13.16 -10.67 -8.82
CA PRO A 159 13.75 -11.21 -7.60
C PRO A 159 14.06 -10.13 -6.55
N ALA A 160 14.56 -8.97 -6.98
CA ALA A 160 14.83 -7.84 -6.07
C ALA A 160 13.54 -7.31 -5.41
N TRP A 161 12.41 -7.29 -6.12
CA TRP A 161 11.11 -6.96 -5.53
C TRP A 161 10.72 -7.93 -4.42
N PHE A 162 10.91 -9.24 -4.65
CA PHE A 162 10.56 -10.25 -3.65
C PHE A 162 11.52 -10.26 -2.45
N ASP A 163 12.80 -9.97 -2.66
CA ASP A 163 13.79 -9.82 -1.59
C ASP A 163 13.56 -8.57 -0.72
N LEU A 164 13.35 -7.41 -1.36
CA LEU A 164 13.37 -6.11 -0.68
C LEU A 164 12.01 -5.73 -0.08
N VAL A 165 10.91 -6.19 -0.67
CA VAL A 165 9.57 -5.83 -0.23
C VAL A 165 8.92 -7.03 0.45
N PRO A 166 8.68 -6.96 1.78
CA PRO A 166 7.98 -8.01 2.52
C PRO A 166 6.60 -8.27 1.94
N LYS A 167 6.20 -9.53 1.91
CA LYS A 167 4.94 -10.01 1.32
C LYS A 167 3.72 -9.20 1.79
N GLU A 168 3.66 -8.90 3.08
CA GLU A 168 2.58 -8.16 3.73
C GLU A 168 2.46 -6.70 3.27
N HIS A 169 3.50 -6.11 2.68
CA HIS A 169 3.50 -4.72 2.20
C HIS A 169 3.26 -4.61 0.69
N ARG A 170 3.51 -5.68 -0.07
CA ARG A 170 3.43 -5.69 -1.55
C ARG A 170 2.08 -5.21 -2.05
N GLY A 171 0.99 -5.65 -1.42
CA GLY A 171 -0.36 -5.28 -1.84
C GLY A 171 -0.70 -3.81 -1.54
N GLN A 172 -0.23 -3.28 -0.41
CA GLN A 172 -0.39 -1.87 -0.07
C GLN A 172 0.33 -0.98 -1.10
N LEU A 173 1.58 -1.32 -1.44
CA LEU A 173 2.39 -0.61 -2.42
C LEU A 173 1.80 -0.66 -3.84
N LEU A 174 1.33 -1.84 -4.27
CA LEU A 174 0.64 -1.99 -5.56
C LEU A 174 -0.66 -1.17 -5.62
N HIS A 175 -1.41 -1.15 -4.53
CA HIS A 175 -2.65 -0.38 -4.44
C HIS A 175 -2.38 1.12 -4.47
N GLN A 176 -1.36 1.61 -3.76
CA GLN A 176 -0.90 3.01 -3.85
C GLN A 176 -0.57 3.40 -5.29
N ALA A 177 0.33 2.69 -5.97
CA ALA A 177 0.71 3.03 -7.35
C ALA A 177 -0.50 3.02 -8.32
N SER A 178 -1.47 2.13 -8.08
CA SER A 178 -2.68 2.01 -8.91
C SER A 178 -3.71 3.12 -8.64
N VAL A 179 -3.86 3.55 -7.39
CA VAL A 179 -4.78 4.63 -6.99
C VAL A 179 -4.23 6.00 -7.40
N PHE A 180 -2.94 6.26 -7.15
CA PHE A 180 -2.26 7.46 -7.62
C PHE A 180 -2.09 7.51 -9.14
N ASP A 181 -2.26 6.38 -9.82
CA ASP A 181 -2.02 6.21 -11.26
C ASP A 181 -0.61 6.65 -11.70
N VAL A 182 0.39 6.21 -10.93
CA VAL A 182 1.81 6.51 -11.18
C VAL A 182 2.60 5.24 -11.54
N PRO A 183 3.66 5.36 -12.38
CA PRO A 183 4.52 4.23 -12.73
C PRO A 183 5.57 3.91 -11.66
N PHE A 184 5.73 4.74 -10.64
CA PHE A 184 6.73 4.58 -9.60
C PHE A 184 6.15 4.78 -8.20
N GLY A 185 6.82 4.19 -7.22
CA GLY A 185 6.52 4.24 -5.78
C GLY A 185 7.83 4.08 -5.01
N VAL A 186 7.91 4.63 -3.82
CA VAL A 186 9.11 4.54 -2.98
C VAL A 186 8.79 3.79 -1.70
N TYR A 187 9.58 2.76 -1.42
CA TYR A 187 9.52 2.00 -0.17
C TYR A 187 10.79 2.28 0.64
N CYS A 188 10.64 2.99 1.76
CA CYS A 188 11.73 3.35 2.64
C CYS A 188 11.69 2.50 3.90
N VAL A 189 12.78 1.79 4.19
CA VAL A 189 12.92 1.02 5.43
C VAL A 189 13.94 1.68 6.34
N GLY A 190 13.48 2.02 7.54
CA GLY A 190 14.29 2.66 8.56
C GLY A 190 14.22 1.95 9.90
N SER A 191 15.09 2.39 10.80
CA SER A 191 14.99 2.16 12.24
C SER A 191 14.68 3.49 12.93
N THR A 192 14.60 3.47 14.26
CA THR A 192 14.54 4.70 15.07
C THR A 192 15.81 5.56 14.98
N ARG A 193 16.89 5.06 14.37
CA ARG A 193 18.19 5.74 14.33
C ARG A 193 18.65 6.11 12.93
N LYS A 194 18.35 5.27 11.94
CA LYS A 194 18.83 5.43 10.58
C LYS A 194 17.93 4.79 9.53
N ILE A 195 17.97 5.33 8.32
CA ILE A 195 17.50 4.65 7.10
C ILE A 195 18.43 3.46 6.81
N MET A 196 17.83 2.33 6.46
CA MET A 196 18.55 1.11 6.10
C MET A 196 18.66 0.94 4.59
N TYR A 197 17.57 1.18 3.87
CA TYR A 197 17.53 1.23 2.41
C TYR A 197 16.26 1.93 1.93
N VAL A 198 16.30 2.41 0.70
CA VAL A 198 15.22 3.06 -0.04
C VAL A 198 15.12 2.35 -1.38
N VAL A 199 13.91 1.89 -1.72
CA VAL A 199 13.64 1.19 -2.97
C VAL A 199 12.76 2.07 -3.83
N LEU A 200 13.25 2.46 -5.01
CA LEU A 200 12.40 2.94 -6.09
C LEU A 200 11.81 1.71 -6.78
N ILE A 201 10.49 1.62 -6.80
CA ILE A 201 9.77 0.48 -7.38
C ILE A 201 9.10 0.96 -8.66
N GLN A 202 9.35 0.28 -9.77
CA GLN A 202 8.64 0.48 -11.03
C GLN A 202 7.44 -0.47 -11.12
N TYR A 203 6.29 0.10 -11.47
CA TYR A 203 5.01 -0.58 -11.62
C TYR A 203 4.59 -0.57 -13.09
N PRO A 204 4.84 -1.65 -13.85
CA PRO A 204 4.44 -1.70 -15.25
C PRO A 204 2.93 -1.44 -15.41
N ALA A 205 2.54 -0.71 -16.45
CA ALA A 205 1.15 -0.29 -16.65
C ALA A 205 0.17 -1.47 -16.65
N HIS A 206 0.55 -2.60 -17.28
CA HIS A 206 -0.27 -3.81 -17.30
C HIS A 206 -0.48 -4.42 -15.90
N VAL A 207 0.48 -4.27 -14.99
CA VAL A 207 0.36 -4.75 -13.60
C VAL A 207 -0.67 -3.89 -12.85
N ARG A 208 -0.59 -2.56 -12.98
CA ARG A 208 -1.54 -1.62 -12.36
C ARG A 208 -2.96 -1.82 -12.91
N ALA A 209 -3.10 -2.03 -14.22
CA ALA A 209 -4.38 -2.34 -14.85
C ALA A 209 -5.00 -3.64 -14.31
N LYS A 210 -4.22 -4.74 -14.26
CA LYS A 210 -4.66 -6.02 -13.68
C LYS A 210 -5.02 -5.90 -12.19
N TRP A 211 -4.26 -5.09 -11.45
CA TRP A 211 -4.55 -4.82 -10.05
C TRP A 211 -5.90 -4.14 -9.90
N LEU A 212 -6.19 -3.10 -10.70
CA LEU A 212 -7.46 -2.38 -10.66
C LEU A 212 -8.64 -3.24 -11.11
N SER A 213 -8.47 -4.09 -12.13
CA SER A 213 -9.55 -4.96 -12.59
C SER A 213 -10.01 -5.96 -11.53
N ALA A 214 -9.11 -6.37 -10.62
CA ALA A 214 -9.45 -7.25 -9.49
C ALA A 214 -10.50 -6.66 -8.54
N PHE A 215 -10.68 -5.33 -8.53
CA PHE A 215 -11.62 -4.65 -7.63
C PHE A 215 -12.91 -4.21 -8.29
N GLU A 216 -13.06 -4.37 -9.61
CA GLU A 216 -14.25 -3.89 -10.34
C GLU A 216 -15.52 -4.57 -9.86
N ASP A 217 -15.49 -5.89 -9.68
CA ASP A 217 -16.63 -6.64 -9.18
C ASP A 217 -16.96 -6.29 -7.72
N VAL A 218 -15.92 -6.08 -6.89
CA VAL A 218 -16.09 -5.71 -5.49
C VAL A 218 -16.72 -4.32 -5.37
N GLU A 219 -16.22 -3.33 -6.12
CA GLU A 219 -16.80 -1.99 -6.17
C GLU A 219 -18.25 -2.02 -6.63
N ARG A 220 -18.53 -2.72 -7.74
CA ARG A 220 -19.87 -2.86 -8.30
C ARG A 220 -20.86 -3.45 -7.29
N ARG A 221 -20.46 -4.47 -6.53
CA ARG A 221 -21.34 -5.20 -5.61
C ARG A 221 -21.51 -4.52 -4.27
N PHE A 222 -20.48 -3.84 -3.77
CA PHE A 222 -20.43 -3.42 -2.36
C PHE A 222 -20.21 -1.93 -2.13
N LEU A 223 -19.76 -1.16 -3.13
CA LEU A 223 -19.33 0.23 -2.93
C LEU A 223 -20.09 1.23 -3.78
N ASN A 224 -20.41 0.89 -5.03
CA ASN A 224 -20.96 1.86 -5.96
C ASN A 224 -22.21 2.55 -5.43
N TRP A 225 -23.09 1.82 -4.72
CA TRP A 225 -24.29 2.39 -4.09
C TRP A 225 -24.00 3.56 -3.15
N ALA A 226 -22.84 3.58 -2.47
CA ALA A 226 -22.46 4.62 -1.53
C ALA A 226 -21.87 5.88 -2.21
N TYR A 227 -21.64 5.80 -3.52
CA TYR A 227 -20.97 6.83 -4.31
C TYR A 227 -21.77 7.25 -5.55
N VAL A 228 -22.98 6.70 -5.74
CA VAL A 228 -23.92 7.25 -6.72
C VAL A 228 -24.38 8.61 -6.20
N ASP A 229 -24.22 9.63 -7.03
CA ASP A 229 -24.72 10.97 -6.73
C ASP A 229 -26.26 10.90 -6.60
N SER A 230 -26.79 11.19 -5.41
CA SER A 230 -28.24 11.13 -5.13
C SER A 230 -29.03 12.28 -5.77
N SER A 231 -28.54 12.85 -6.87
CA SER A 231 -29.20 13.93 -7.61
C SER A 231 -30.35 13.40 -8.47
N GLY A 232 -31.27 12.65 -7.88
CA GLY A 232 -32.53 12.23 -8.53
C GLY A 232 -33.23 10.98 -7.99
N SER A 233 -32.64 10.23 -7.06
CA SER A 233 -33.23 9.00 -6.51
C SER A 233 -33.34 9.09 -4.99
N GLU A 234 -34.51 8.73 -4.45
CA GLU A 234 -34.72 8.57 -3.01
C GLU A 234 -33.57 7.74 -2.42
N ALA A 235 -32.91 8.30 -1.41
CA ALA A 235 -31.88 7.57 -0.69
C ALA A 235 -32.50 6.26 -0.17
N PRO A 236 -31.86 5.09 -0.36
CA PRO A 236 -32.38 3.85 0.16
C PRO A 236 -32.58 3.99 1.67
N SER A 237 -33.79 3.69 2.14
CA SER A 237 -34.11 3.72 3.57
C SER A 237 -33.18 2.76 4.33
N ILE A 238 -32.57 3.24 5.40
CA ILE A 238 -31.80 2.38 6.31
C ILE A 238 -32.74 1.27 6.81
N PRO A 239 -32.39 -0.03 6.70
CA PRO A 239 -33.24 -1.10 7.18
C PRO A 239 -33.61 -0.90 8.65
N GLU A 240 -34.89 -1.11 9.02
CA GLU A 240 -35.43 -0.82 10.36
C GLU A 240 -34.66 -1.47 11.52
N TYR A 241 -33.97 -2.59 11.24
CA TYR A 241 -33.09 -3.28 12.19
C TYR A 241 -31.93 -2.39 12.71
N TYR A 242 -31.53 -1.36 11.96
CA TYR A 242 -30.47 -0.43 12.34
C TYR A 242 -30.99 0.91 12.91
N THR A 243 -32.30 1.14 12.92
CA THR A 243 -32.91 2.42 13.35
C THR A 243 -33.71 2.32 14.65
N SER A 244 -33.84 1.12 15.22
CA SER A 244 -34.50 0.90 16.51
C SER A 244 -33.45 0.86 17.64
N GLY A 245 -33.06 2.06 18.09
CA GLY A 245 -32.39 2.31 19.36
C GLY A 245 -33.33 3.05 20.31
#